data_AF-A0A9P6J5F4-F1
#
_entry.id   AF-A0A9P6J5F4-F1
#
_cell.length_a   1.000
_cell.length_b   1.000
_cell.length_c   1.000
_cell.angle_alpha   90.00
_cell.angle_beta   90.00
_cell.angle_gamma   90.00
#
_symmetry.space_group_name_H-M   'P 1'
#
loop_
_entity.id
_entity.type
_entity.pdbx_description
1 polymer ?
#
loop_
_entity_poly.entity_id
_entity_poly.type
_entity_poly.pdbx_seq_one_letter_code
_entity_poly.pdbx_strand_id
1 'polypeptide(L)'
;MIHCPFSTCDLTEPLTNSTSLVIHLKDAHKIVFKNIHHMFILLERYLNHWAKEIEAKGLEKVGIKENEDDEHYIIDPAVSTADRTLRDEIQREKLNEILKVQEKERNEDAKQKRKCLFCKNICENRQHMFGEHNFNIGLPDNLVNVNEFLDMLEAKLTGLQCLYCEKTFTSPAVLRKHMRKKKHFKISARNRLYDQFYVINYLEPGKNWENFEHDRYDSDDDRRDDSWADWDEALEEENTKCLFEDAFFNTAQSARDHMKETHGFDLEGERHRLGLDFYQTITLINYVRRQTMLGVCFSCLTRRPQTVDNMEEEEERGEWLVKHLRESGCGAKVPSMETDFWKDPQFLLPILENDPLLMIFGEEESDDEPEGGIAFEKLSLSDHESDDEDEDEII
;
A
#
# COMPACT_ATOMS: atom_id res chain seq x y z
N MET A 1 18.65 2.05 6.71
CA MET A 1 19.76 2.88 6.21
C MET A 1 21.03 2.43 6.93
N ILE A 2 22.07 2.03 6.20
CA ILE A 2 23.29 1.46 6.79
C ILE A 2 24.44 2.41 6.49
N HIS A 3 25.12 2.92 7.52
CA HIS A 3 26.33 3.71 7.34
C HIS A 3 27.57 2.80 7.33
N CYS A 4 28.58 3.18 6.56
CA CYS A 4 29.86 2.50 6.61
C CYS A 4 30.54 2.80 7.97
N PRO A 5 30.96 1.78 8.75
CA PRO A 5 31.54 1.99 10.07
C PRO A 5 33.04 2.34 10.06
N PHE A 6 33.68 2.30 8.89
CA PHE A 6 35.13 2.47 8.77
C PHE A 6 35.49 3.95 8.79
N SER A 7 36.37 4.34 9.72
CA SER A 7 36.82 5.72 9.94
C SER A 7 37.52 6.34 8.72
N THR A 8 38.08 5.50 7.85
CA THR A 8 38.77 5.90 6.61
C THR A 8 37.85 5.94 5.39
N CYS A 9 36.53 5.81 5.58
CA CYS A 9 35.56 5.83 4.50
C CYS A 9 35.05 7.24 4.21
N ASP A 10 35.13 7.68 2.96
CA ASP A 10 34.62 8.98 2.51
C ASP A 10 33.10 8.98 2.24
N LEU A 11 32.44 7.82 2.34
CA LEU A 11 31.00 7.69 2.08
C LEU A 11 30.19 8.19 3.29
N THR A 12 29.67 9.41 3.18
CA THR A 12 28.79 10.02 4.19
C THR A 12 27.31 9.65 4.00
N GLU A 13 26.93 9.26 2.79
CA GLU A 13 25.54 8.87 2.49
C GLU A 13 25.20 7.46 3.00
N PRO A 14 23.97 7.24 3.51
CA PRO A 14 23.53 5.93 3.95
C PRO A 14 23.33 4.98 2.77
N LEU A 15 23.83 3.76 2.90
CA LEU A 15 23.58 2.69 1.94
C LEU A 15 22.13 2.21 2.07
N THR A 16 21.46 2.11 0.92
CA THR A 16 20.01 1.87 0.82
C THR A 16 19.64 0.38 0.79
N ASN A 17 20.56 -0.50 0.38
CA ASN A 17 20.33 -1.94 0.31
C ASN A 17 21.60 -2.77 0.60
N SER A 18 21.42 -4.06 0.86
CA SER A 18 22.50 -5.00 1.22
C SER A 18 23.50 -5.22 0.09
N THR A 19 23.07 -5.19 -1.17
CA THR A 19 23.93 -5.37 -2.34
C THR A 19 24.91 -4.21 -2.49
N SER A 20 24.41 -2.97 -2.38
CA SER A 20 25.22 -1.76 -2.39
C SER A 20 26.25 -1.76 -1.26
N LEU A 21 25.88 -2.26 -0.07
CA LEU A 21 26.83 -2.43 1.03
C LEU A 21 27.94 -3.43 0.72
N VAL A 22 27.61 -4.61 0.19
CA VAL A 22 28.61 -5.63 -0.14
C VAL A 22 29.58 -5.13 -1.22
N ILE A 23 29.06 -4.45 -2.25
CA ILE A 23 29.88 -3.83 -3.30
C ILE A 23 30.79 -2.75 -2.69
N HIS A 24 30.24 -1.87 -1.86
CA HIS A 24 31.02 -0.81 -1.20
C HIS A 24 32.16 -1.37 -0.33
N LEU A 25 31.89 -2.37 0.52
CA LEU A 25 32.90 -3.01 1.35
C LEU A 25 34.01 -3.66 0.52
N LYS A 26 33.64 -4.25 -0.62
CA LYS A 26 34.59 -4.85 -1.55
C LYS A 26 35.45 -3.78 -2.22
N ASP A 27 34.85 -2.75 -2.81
CA ASP A 27 35.59 -1.80 -3.65
C ASP A 27 36.39 -0.79 -2.83
N ALA A 28 35.78 -0.21 -1.78
CA ALA A 28 36.38 0.85 -0.98
C ALA A 28 37.31 0.30 0.12
N HIS A 29 36.97 -0.83 0.73
CA HIS A 29 37.72 -1.39 1.86
C HIS A 29 38.51 -2.66 1.51
N LYS A 30 38.31 -3.22 0.31
CA LYS A 30 38.93 -4.49 -0.10
C LYS A 30 38.57 -5.66 0.81
N ILE A 31 37.33 -5.68 1.34
CA ILE A 31 36.85 -6.70 2.29
C ILE A 31 35.58 -7.38 1.79
N VAL A 32 35.50 -8.70 1.96
CA VAL A 32 34.32 -9.51 1.69
C VAL A 32 33.97 -10.36 2.91
N PHE A 33 32.79 -10.12 3.49
CA PHE A 33 32.25 -10.96 4.55
C PHE A 33 31.39 -12.08 3.95
N LYS A 34 31.78 -13.35 4.12
CA LYS A 34 30.95 -14.48 3.69
C LYS A 34 29.70 -14.56 4.55
N ASN A 35 28.56 -14.90 3.93
CA ASN A 35 27.26 -15.03 4.58
C ASN A 35 26.87 -13.83 5.47
N ILE A 36 27.19 -12.61 5.02
CA ILE A 36 26.84 -11.38 5.74
C ILE A 36 25.33 -11.21 5.95
N HIS A 37 24.52 -11.77 5.04
CA HIS A 37 23.06 -11.74 5.12
C HIS A 37 22.50 -12.47 6.35
N HIS A 38 23.23 -13.45 6.92
CA HIS A 38 22.85 -14.07 8.20
C HIS A 38 22.90 -13.10 9.38
N MET A 39 23.65 -12.00 9.24
CA MET A 39 23.78 -10.98 10.28
C MET A 39 22.91 -9.76 10.02
N PHE A 40 21.94 -9.80 9.11
CA PHE A 40 21.18 -8.61 8.69
C PHE A 40 20.55 -7.84 9.87
N ILE A 41 19.97 -8.56 10.84
CA ILE A 41 19.37 -7.96 12.05
C ILE A 41 20.42 -7.31 12.96
N LEU A 42 21.66 -7.79 12.92
CA LEU A 42 22.76 -7.41 13.81
C LEU A 42 23.91 -6.71 13.06
N LEU A 43 23.62 -6.26 11.84
CA LEU A 43 24.61 -5.91 10.84
C LEU A 43 25.45 -4.71 11.29
N GLU A 44 24.82 -3.71 11.87
CA GLU A 44 25.49 -2.53 12.39
C GLU A 44 26.48 -2.89 13.50
N ARG A 45 26.06 -3.71 14.47
CA ARG A 45 26.91 -4.11 15.60
C ARG A 45 28.08 -4.98 15.14
N TYR A 46 27.81 -5.90 14.21
CA TYR A 46 28.81 -6.79 13.60
C TYR A 46 29.87 -5.98 12.83
N LEU A 47 29.43 -5.08 11.96
CA LEU A 47 30.33 -4.25 11.15
C LEU A 47 31.14 -3.26 12.00
N ASN A 48 30.54 -2.65 13.03
CA ASN A 48 31.25 -1.77 13.96
C ASN A 48 32.34 -2.49 14.76
N HIS A 49 32.10 -3.74 15.16
CA HIS A 49 33.13 -4.54 15.83
C HIS A 49 34.30 -4.83 14.88
N TRP A 50 34.00 -5.26 13.66
CA TRP A 50 35.03 -5.54 12.65
C TRP A 50 35.81 -4.30 12.23
N ALA A 51 35.17 -3.14 12.10
CA ALA A 51 35.85 -1.88 11.81
C ALA A 51 36.93 -1.57 12.86
N LYS A 52 36.60 -1.70 14.16
CA LYS A 52 37.56 -1.51 15.26
C LYS A 52 38.68 -2.54 15.26
N GLU A 53 38.35 -3.80 15.02
CA GLU A 53 39.34 -4.89 14.99
C GLU A 53 40.33 -4.72 13.82
N ILE A 54 39.84 -4.31 12.65
CA ILE A 54 40.67 -4.06 11.46
C ILE A 54 41.54 -2.82 11.67
N GLU A 55 40.99 -1.75 12.24
CA GLU A 55 41.75 -0.54 12.59
C GLU A 55 42.88 -0.84 13.59
N ALA A 56 42.63 -1.73 14.57
CA ALA A 56 43.60 -2.08 15.59
C ALA A 56 44.68 -3.07 15.12
N LYS A 57 44.31 -4.10 14.34
CA LYS A 57 45.20 -5.24 14.00
C LYS A 57 45.72 -5.20 12.57
N GLY A 58 45.04 -4.47 11.68
CA GLY A 58 45.27 -4.47 10.24
C GLY A 58 44.56 -5.62 9.53
N LEU A 59 44.11 -5.37 8.31
CA LEU A 59 43.31 -6.30 7.50
C LEU A 59 44.05 -7.61 7.17
N GLU A 60 45.36 -7.52 6.92
CA GLU A 60 46.30 -8.62 6.65
C GLU A 60 46.26 -9.73 7.71
N LYS A 61 45.96 -9.38 8.96
CA LYS A 61 46.01 -10.33 10.10
C LYS A 61 44.68 -10.98 10.41
N VAL A 62 43.59 -10.43 9.89
CA VAL A 62 42.22 -10.83 10.26
C VAL A 62 41.43 -11.42 9.11
N GLY A 63 41.79 -11.06 7.87
CA GLY A 63 41.21 -11.63 6.66
C GLY A 63 42.13 -12.62 5.97
N ILE A 64 41.55 -13.49 5.16
CA ILE A 64 42.26 -14.45 4.30
C ILE A 64 42.08 -14.06 2.84
N LYS A 65 43.08 -14.31 1.99
CA LYS A 65 42.90 -14.21 0.53
C LYS A 65 42.59 -15.60 -0.04
N GLU A 66 41.72 -15.70 -1.04
CA GLU A 66 41.45 -16.96 -1.73
C GLU A 66 42.67 -17.39 -2.57
N ASN A 67 43.36 -16.43 -3.20
CA ASN A 67 44.64 -16.58 -3.89
C ASN A 67 45.64 -15.48 -3.50
N GLU A 68 46.95 -15.71 -3.65
CA GLU A 68 47.98 -14.70 -3.35
C GLU A 68 47.82 -13.42 -4.19
N ASP A 69 47.31 -13.55 -5.41
CA ASP A 69 47.05 -12.45 -6.35
C ASP A 69 45.73 -11.69 -6.10
N ASP A 70 44.90 -12.13 -5.14
CA ASP A 70 43.62 -11.47 -4.89
C ASP A 70 43.81 -10.09 -4.23
N GLU A 71 43.09 -9.10 -4.75
CA GLU A 71 43.08 -7.75 -4.19
C GLU A 71 42.23 -7.60 -2.92
N HIS A 72 41.45 -8.63 -2.55
CA HIS A 72 40.43 -8.53 -1.50
C HIS A 72 40.65 -9.57 -0.40
N TYR A 73 40.39 -9.16 0.84
CA TYR A 73 40.43 -10.02 2.02
C TYR A 73 39.03 -10.53 2.36
N ILE A 74 38.96 -11.80 2.69
CA ILE A 74 37.73 -12.52 3.00
C ILE A 74 37.69 -12.79 4.50
N ILE A 75 36.57 -12.49 5.13
CA ILE A 75 36.25 -12.90 6.50
C ILE A 75 35.17 -13.99 6.39
N ASP A 76 35.57 -15.22 6.67
CA ASP A 76 34.71 -16.41 6.56
C ASP A 76 34.55 -17.07 7.93
N PRO A 77 33.31 -17.25 8.45
CA PRO A 77 33.07 -17.95 9.71
C PRO A 77 33.50 -19.43 9.70
N ALA A 78 33.66 -20.05 8.53
CA ALA A 78 34.15 -21.43 8.41
C ALA A 78 35.65 -21.54 8.77
N VAL A 79 36.43 -20.50 8.51
CA VAL A 79 37.89 -20.48 8.67
C VAL A 79 38.32 -19.62 9.86
N SER A 80 37.69 -18.46 10.04
CA SER A 80 37.99 -17.51 11.11
C SER A 80 37.25 -17.86 12.40
N THR A 81 37.99 -18.36 13.39
CA THR A 81 37.45 -18.62 14.74
C THR A 81 37.01 -17.34 15.44
N ALA A 82 37.68 -16.22 15.17
CA ALA A 82 37.30 -14.91 15.68
C ALA A 82 35.94 -14.47 15.13
N ASP A 83 35.71 -14.64 13.82
CA ASP A 83 34.42 -14.29 13.21
C ASP A 83 33.28 -15.16 13.75
N ARG A 84 33.51 -16.48 13.85
CA ARG A 84 32.51 -17.40 14.42
C ARG A 84 32.14 -17.03 15.84
N THR A 85 33.13 -16.79 16.70
CA THR A 85 32.91 -16.43 18.11
C THR A 85 32.13 -15.12 18.23
N LEU A 86 32.47 -14.12 17.40
CA LEU A 86 31.79 -12.83 17.39
C LEU A 86 30.33 -12.94 16.98
N ARG A 87 30.04 -13.71 15.93
CA ARG A 87 28.67 -13.96 15.47
C ARG A 87 27.85 -14.63 16.56
N ASP A 88 28.39 -15.69 17.17
CA ASP A 88 27.73 -16.43 18.25
C ASP A 88 27.47 -15.54 19.47
N GLU A 89 28.43 -14.70 19.85
CA GLU A 89 28.32 -13.81 21.00
C GLU A 89 27.25 -12.74 20.79
N ILE A 90 27.34 -11.97 19.71
CA ILE A 90 26.37 -10.90 19.41
C ILE A 90 24.97 -11.48 19.23
N GLN A 91 24.84 -12.65 18.60
CA GLN A 91 23.57 -13.31 18.41
C GLN A 91 22.98 -13.81 19.73
N ARG A 92 23.77 -14.47 20.58
CA ARG A 92 23.31 -14.94 21.90
C ARG A 92 22.89 -13.79 22.80
N GLU A 93 23.66 -12.70 22.82
CA GLU A 93 23.30 -11.51 23.58
C GLU A 93 21.97 -10.93 23.10
N LYS A 94 21.79 -10.77 21.78
CA LYS A 94 20.54 -10.25 21.23
C LYS A 94 19.36 -11.18 21.51
N LEU A 95 19.53 -12.48 21.33
CA LEU A 95 18.50 -13.47 21.64
C LEU A 95 18.05 -13.35 23.10
N ASN A 96 18.99 -13.20 24.05
CA ASN A 96 18.66 -13.01 25.46
C ASN A 96 17.89 -11.72 25.73
N GLU A 97 18.20 -10.62 25.03
CA GLU A 97 17.41 -9.39 25.11
C GLU A 97 15.99 -9.60 24.59
N ILE A 98 15.85 -10.22 23.42
CA ILE A 98 14.57 -10.48 22.76
C ILE A 98 13.68 -11.40 23.60
N LEU A 99 14.24 -12.45 24.21
CA LEU A 99 13.50 -13.34 25.09
C LEU A 99 12.96 -12.63 26.34
N LYS A 100 13.73 -11.68 26.91
CA LYS A 100 13.28 -10.86 28.05
C LYS A 100 12.13 -9.93 27.63
N VAL A 101 12.23 -9.32 26.46
CA VAL A 101 11.15 -8.47 25.93
C VAL A 101 9.90 -9.33 25.72
N GLN A 102 10.03 -10.49 25.09
CA GLN A 102 8.92 -11.39 24.85
C GLN A 102 8.24 -11.85 26.15
N GLU A 103 9.01 -12.18 27.18
CA GLU A 103 8.47 -12.54 28.49
C GLU A 103 7.68 -11.39 29.12
N LYS A 104 8.19 -10.16 29.02
CA LYS A 104 7.49 -8.96 29.48
C LYS A 104 6.19 -8.74 28.71
N GLU A 105 6.23 -8.82 27.38
CA GLU A 105 5.04 -8.63 26.53
C GLU A 105 3.95 -9.67 26.83
N ARG A 106 4.33 -10.92 27.11
CA ARG A 106 3.38 -11.96 27.54
C ARG A 106 2.72 -11.66 28.88
N ASN A 107 3.47 -11.11 29.82
CA ASN A 107 2.99 -10.90 31.19
C ASN A 107 2.19 -9.60 31.34
N GLU A 108 2.59 -8.55 30.63
CA GLU A 108 2.08 -7.18 30.76
C GLU A 108 1.22 -6.77 29.55
N ASP A 109 1.81 -6.76 28.35
CA ASP A 109 1.21 -6.12 27.16
C ASP A 109 0.13 -6.96 26.47
N ALA A 110 0.15 -8.28 26.61
CA ALA A 110 -0.90 -9.17 26.08
C ALA A 110 -2.29 -8.89 26.67
N LYS A 111 -2.37 -8.17 27.79
CA LYS A 111 -3.61 -7.77 28.47
C LYS A 111 -4.10 -6.37 28.07
N GLN A 112 -3.35 -5.67 27.23
CA GLN A 112 -3.74 -4.33 26.78
C GLN A 112 -4.84 -4.44 25.73
N LYS A 113 -5.86 -3.59 25.89
CA LYS A 113 -6.95 -3.51 24.93
C LYS A 113 -6.45 -2.86 23.64
N ARG A 114 -6.69 -3.50 22.49
CA ARG A 114 -6.36 -2.95 21.17
C ARG A 114 -7.56 -3.11 20.24
N LYS A 115 -7.77 -2.12 19.38
CA LYS A 115 -8.72 -2.23 18.27
C LYS A 115 -8.20 -3.28 17.28
N CYS A 116 -9.07 -4.16 16.83
CA CYS A 116 -8.72 -5.08 15.75
C CYS A 116 -8.36 -4.30 14.47
N LEU A 117 -7.36 -4.77 13.70
CA LEU A 117 -7.01 -4.15 12.40
C LEU A 117 -8.11 -4.32 11.34
N PHE A 118 -9.04 -5.23 11.61
CA PHE A 118 -9.91 -5.84 10.63
C PHE A 118 -11.39 -5.65 10.95
N CYS A 119 -11.74 -5.43 12.22
CA CYS A 119 -13.11 -5.15 12.63
C CYS A 119 -13.16 -3.97 13.61
N LYS A 120 -14.37 -3.59 14.01
CA LYS A 120 -14.62 -2.49 14.95
C LYS A 120 -14.42 -2.91 16.42
N ASN A 121 -14.18 -4.19 16.70
CA ASN A 121 -14.07 -4.70 18.07
C ASN A 121 -12.77 -4.25 18.75
N ILE A 122 -12.92 -3.73 19.97
CA ILE A 122 -11.81 -3.51 20.90
C ILE A 122 -11.62 -4.79 21.69
N CYS A 123 -10.55 -5.50 21.39
CA CYS A 123 -10.30 -6.81 21.96
C CYS A 123 -9.48 -6.66 23.24
N GLU A 124 -9.92 -7.33 24.30
CA GLU A 124 -9.17 -7.38 25.57
C GLU A 124 -7.95 -8.30 25.50
N ASN A 125 -7.88 -9.16 24.48
CA ASN A 125 -6.78 -10.05 24.19
C ASN A 125 -6.53 -10.15 22.67
N ARG A 126 -5.27 -10.32 22.28
CA ARG A 126 -4.79 -10.41 20.90
C ARG A 126 -5.31 -11.64 20.14
N GLN A 127 -5.89 -12.62 20.84
CA GLN A 127 -6.39 -13.88 20.28
C GLN A 127 -7.54 -13.72 19.27
N HIS A 128 -8.34 -12.65 19.38
CA HIS A 128 -9.46 -12.39 18.46
C HIS A 128 -8.99 -12.29 17.00
N MET A 129 -7.88 -11.60 16.73
CA MET A 129 -7.36 -11.44 15.37
C MET A 129 -6.96 -12.78 14.71
N PHE A 130 -6.47 -13.73 15.50
CA PHE A 130 -6.03 -15.03 15.03
C PHE A 130 -7.20 -16.01 14.87
N GLY A 131 -8.15 -15.99 15.80
CA GLY A 131 -9.28 -16.92 15.83
C GLY A 131 -10.46 -16.50 14.95
N GLU A 132 -10.81 -15.21 14.95
CA GLU A 132 -12.03 -14.72 14.29
C GLU A 132 -11.78 -14.13 12.91
N HIS A 133 -10.56 -13.68 12.59
CA HIS A 133 -10.22 -13.12 11.27
C HIS A 133 -9.21 -13.97 10.48
N ASN A 134 -8.83 -15.13 10.99
CA ASN A 134 -7.88 -16.06 10.36
C ASN A 134 -6.59 -15.37 9.85
N PHE A 135 -6.19 -14.27 10.49
CA PHE A 135 -5.03 -13.49 10.07
C PHE A 135 -3.78 -14.12 10.64
N ASN A 136 -3.04 -14.82 9.79
CA ASN A 136 -1.93 -15.65 10.20
C ASN A 136 -0.59 -14.90 10.07
N ILE A 137 -0.19 -14.23 11.16
CA ILE A 137 1.16 -13.65 11.33
C ILE A 137 2.11 -14.60 12.08
N GLY A 138 1.74 -15.87 12.23
CA GLY A 138 2.45 -16.84 13.06
C GLY A 138 1.94 -16.89 14.50
N LEU A 139 2.38 -17.90 15.25
CA LEU A 139 1.97 -18.07 16.65
C LEU A 139 2.38 -16.85 17.50
N PRO A 140 1.49 -16.34 18.36
CA PRO A 140 1.82 -15.28 19.32
C PRO A 140 3.07 -15.57 20.15
N ASP A 141 3.32 -16.85 20.46
CA ASP A 141 4.47 -17.31 21.25
C ASP A 141 5.82 -17.20 20.52
N ASN A 142 5.82 -16.97 19.21
CA ASN A 142 7.03 -16.82 18.39
C ASN A 142 7.28 -15.37 17.95
N LEU A 143 6.42 -14.44 18.36
CA LEU A 143 6.54 -13.01 18.03
C LEU A 143 7.20 -12.23 19.19
N VAL A 144 7.86 -11.12 18.84
CA VAL A 144 8.42 -10.11 19.76
C VAL A 144 8.09 -8.73 19.22
N ASN A 145 8.01 -7.73 20.10
CA ASN A 145 7.65 -6.34 19.77
C ASN A 145 6.28 -6.32 19.07
N VAL A 146 5.33 -7.09 19.60
CA VAL A 146 4.04 -7.35 18.96
C VAL A 146 3.26 -6.05 18.77
N ASN A 147 3.34 -5.13 19.72
CA ASN A 147 2.65 -3.84 19.60
C ASN A 147 3.21 -3.02 18.43
N GLU A 148 4.52 -2.88 18.33
CA GLU A 148 5.19 -2.19 17.22
C GLU A 148 4.91 -2.88 15.88
N PHE A 149 4.88 -4.21 15.88
CA PHE A 149 4.57 -4.98 14.68
C PHE A 149 3.15 -4.68 14.19
N LEU A 150 2.16 -4.73 15.10
CA LEU A 150 0.77 -4.43 14.78
C LEU A 150 0.59 -2.96 14.35
N ASP A 151 1.33 -2.01 14.95
CA ASP A 151 1.31 -0.60 14.53
C ASP A 151 1.87 -0.43 13.11
N MET A 152 2.93 -1.16 12.77
CA MET A 152 3.49 -1.15 11.42
C MET A 152 2.51 -1.74 10.40
N LEU A 153 1.79 -2.81 10.75
CA LEU A 153 0.75 -3.38 9.89
C LEU A 153 -0.44 -2.43 9.73
N GLU A 154 -0.87 -1.77 10.81
CA GLU A 154 -1.91 -0.75 10.78
C GLU A 154 -1.52 0.44 9.88
N ALA A 155 -0.28 0.90 9.99
CA ALA A 155 0.23 1.98 9.16
C ALA A 155 0.23 1.60 7.67
N LYS A 156 0.60 0.36 7.32
CA LYS A 156 0.52 -0.13 5.93
C LYS A 156 -0.92 -0.19 5.42
N LEU A 157 -1.86 -0.69 6.22
CA LEU A 157 -3.28 -0.74 5.85
C LEU A 157 -3.88 0.66 5.69
N THR A 158 -3.51 1.60 6.59
CA THR A 158 -3.93 3.01 6.52
C THR A 158 -3.34 3.71 5.29
N GLY A 159 -2.10 3.39 4.94
CA GLY A 159 -1.45 3.80 3.69
C GLY A 159 -1.95 3.05 2.44
N LEU A 160 -3.06 2.31 2.57
CA LEU A 160 -3.71 1.58 1.49
C LEU A 160 -2.81 0.55 0.80
N GLN A 161 -1.86 -0.03 1.54
CA GLN A 161 -0.91 -1.02 1.03
C GLN A 161 -1.30 -2.44 1.45
N CYS A 162 -1.35 -3.37 0.48
CA CYS A 162 -1.56 -4.79 0.78
C CYS A 162 -0.34 -5.40 1.48
N LEU A 163 -0.59 -6.11 2.59
CA LEU A 163 0.45 -6.72 3.43
C LEU A 163 1.18 -7.90 2.75
N TYR A 164 0.57 -8.50 1.73
CA TYR A 164 1.14 -9.63 0.98
C TYR A 164 1.83 -9.20 -0.31
N CYS A 165 1.11 -8.50 -1.20
CA CYS A 165 1.64 -8.14 -2.52
C CYS A 165 2.27 -6.75 -2.59
N GLU A 166 2.19 -5.98 -1.50
CA GLU A 166 2.79 -4.64 -1.34
C GLU A 166 2.29 -3.56 -2.33
N LYS A 167 1.25 -3.88 -3.12
CA LYS A 167 0.56 -2.92 -3.99
C LYS A 167 -0.21 -1.91 -3.15
N THR A 168 -0.22 -0.66 -3.60
CA THR A 168 -1.03 0.42 -3.04
C THR A 168 -2.35 0.54 -3.80
N PHE A 169 -3.40 0.97 -3.09
CA PHE A 169 -4.76 1.09 -3.62
C PHE A 169 -5.29 2.50 -3.40
N THR A 170 -6.36 2.83 -4.10
CA THR A 170 -6.97 4.16 -4.09
C THR A 170 -7.89 4.39 -2.89
N SER A 171 -8.47 3.32 -2.34
CA SER A 171 -9.32 3.41 -1.16
C SER A 171 -9.19 2.16 -0.26
N PRO A 172 -9.56 2.28 1.04
CA PRO A 172 -9.64 1.13 1.94
C PRO A 172 -10.54 0.03 1.38
N ALA A 173 -11.62 0.43 0.69
CA ALA A 173 -12.57 -0.49 0.08
C ALA A 173 -11.95 -1.39 -0.99
N VAL A 174 -11.18 -0.80 -1.91
CA VAL A 174 -10.50 -1.56 -2.97
C VAL A 174 -9.44 -2.49 -2.40
N LEU A 175 -8.66 -2.01 -1.41
CA LEU A 175 -7.65 -2.82 -0.73
C LEU A 175 -8.29 -4.06 -0.09
N ARG A 176 -9.39 -3.88 0.64
CA ARG A 176 -10.15 -4.95 1.30
C ARG A 176 -10.64 -5.99 0.31
N LYS A 177 -11.31 -5.53 -0.75
CA LYS A 177 -11.81 -6.39 -1.83
C LYS A 177 -10.68 -7.16 -2.50
N HIS A 178 -9.54 -6.50 -2.76
CA HIS A 178 -8.35 -7.14 -3.29
C HIS A 178 -7.83 -8.26 -2.39
N MET A 179 -7.68 -7.99 -1.09
CA MET A 179 -7.15 -8.96 -0.13
C MET A 179 -8.03 -10.21 -0.03
N ARG A 180 -9.36 -10.05 -0.09
CA ARG A 180 -10.30 -11.19 -0.12
C ARG A 180 -10.24 -11.96 -1.42
N LYS A 181 -10.43 -11.31 -2.58
CA LYS A 181 -10.49 -11.99 -3.91
C LYS A 181 -9.20 -12.75 -4.21
N LYS A 182 -8.05 -12.22 -3.81
CA LYS A 182 -6.73 -12.87 -4.00
C LYS A 182 -6.28 -13.75 -2.83
N LYS A 183 -7.08 -13.87 -1.77
CA LYS A 183 -6.74 -14.59 -0.53
C LYS A 183 -5.39 -14.16 0.06
N HIS A 184 -5.09 -12.86 0.00
CA HIS A 184 -3.89 -12.26 0.58
C HIS A 184 -4.07 -12.04 2.10
N PHE A 185 -4.28 -13.14 2.83
CA PHE A 185 -4.50 -13.15 4.28
C PHE A 185 -3.21 -13.28 5.09
N LYS A 186 -2.08 -13.40 4.40
CA LYS A 186 -0.74 -13.55 4.98
C LYS A 186 0.09 -12.29 4.74
N ILE A 187 1.14 -12.12 5.52
CA ILE A 187 2.17 -11.10 5.23
C ILE A 187 3.17 -11.65 4.21
N SER A 188 3.81 -10.76 3.46
CA SER A 188 4.86 -11.15 2.52
C SER A 188 6.07 -11.74 3.23
N ALA A 189 6.38 -13.02 2.99
CA ALA A 189 7.59 -13.66 3.51
C ALA A 189 8.88 -13.06 2.93
N ARG A 190 8.80 -12.43 1.74
CA ARG A 190 9.95 -11.81 1.07
C ARG A 190 10.37 -10.48 1.71
N ASN A 191 9.49 -9.87 2.48
CA ASN A 191 9.79 -8.60 3.12
C ASN A 191 10.52 -8.80 4.45
N ARG A 192 11.85 -8.66 4.39
CA ARG A 192 12.76 -8.81 5.55
C ARG A 192 12.53 -7.79 6.68
N LEU A 193 11.74 -6.75 6.46
CA LEU A 193 11.36 -5.82 7.54
C LEU A 193 10.55 -6.52 8.64
N TYR A 194 9.86 -7.61 8.29
CA TYR A 194 9.10 -8.40 9.24
C TYR A 194 10.00 -9.31 10.08
N ASP A 195 11.21 -9.64 9.61
CA ASP A 195 12.11 -10.60 10.27
C ASP A 195 12.45 -10.21 11.71
N GLN A 196 12.49 -8.91 12.02
CA GLN A 196 12.77 -8.43 13.37
C GLN A 196 11.71 -8.82 14.41
N PHE A 197 10.50 -9.15 13.99
CA PHE A 197 9.38 -9.48 14.89
C PHE A 197 9.28 -10.98 15.18
N TYR A 198 10.10 -11.82 14.55
CA TYR A 198 10.08 -13.27 14.74
C TYR A 198 11.28 -13.75 15.56
N VAL A 199 11.03 -14.35 16.72
CA VAL A 199 12.08 -14.86 17.62
C VAL A 199 12.96 -15.91 16.94
N ILE A 200 12.39 -16.70 16.02
CA ILE A 200 13.10 -17.73 15.26
C ILE A 200 14.34 -17.18 14.55
N ASN A 201 14.27 -15.94 14.03
CA ASN A 201 15.37 -15.33 13.30
C ASN A 201 16.56 -14.95 14.20
N TYR A 202 16.38 -14.99 15.52
CA TYR A 202 17.44 -14.76 16.50
C TYR A 202 18.06 -16.08 17.00
N LEU A 203 17.42 -17.23 16.78
CA LEU A 203 17.86 -18.53 17.29
C LEU A 203 19.08 -19.08 16.55
N GLU A 204 19.06 -19.08 15.21
CA GLU A 204 20.15 -19.64 14.40
C GLU A 204 20.47 -18.77 13.18
N PRO A 205 21.75 -18.43 12.94
CA PRO A 205 22.13 -17.63 11.77
C PRO A 205 21.88 -18.41 10.47
N GLY A 206 21.03 -17.86 9.60
CA GLY A 206 20.64 -18.47 8.33
C GLY A 206 19.35 -19.31 8.36
N LYS A 207 18.71 -19.46 9.53
CA LYS A 207 17.34 -19.97 9.62
C LYS A 207 16.37 -18.80 9.73
N ASN A 208 15.65 -18.54 8.65
CA ASN A 208 14.59 -17.54 8.63
C ASN A 208 13.23 -18.20 8.88
N TRP A 209 12.31 -17.45 9.48
CA TRP A 209 10.92 -17.86 9.67
C TRP A 209 10.22 -18.24 8.34
N GLU A 210 10.65 -17.66 7.22
CA GLU A 210 10.25 -18.04 5.84
C GLU A 210 10.43 -19.56 5.60
N ASN A 211 11.50 -20.16 6.12
CA ASN A 211 11.74 -21.60 5.96
C ASN A 211 10.74 -22.47 6.74
N PHE A 212 10.09 -21.91 7.76
CA PHE A 212 9.03 -22.57 8.53
C PHE A 212 7.63 -22.26 7.97
N GLU A 213 7.51 -21.41 6.95
CA GLU A 213 6.23 -21.16 6.27
C GLU A 213 5.74 -22.40 5.50
N HIS A 214 6.67 -23.21 4.99
CA HIS A 214 6.35 -24.44 4.25
C HIS A 214 5.97 -25.61 5.15
N ASP A 215 6.39 -25.59 6.41
CA ASP A 215 6.15 -26.66 7.38
C ASP A 215 5.10 -26.25 8.42
N ARG A 216 3.86 -26.66 8.14
CA ARG A 216 2.73 -26.77 9.09
C ARG A 216 2.10 -25.46 9.59
N TYR A 217 1.23 -24.89 8.77
CA TYR A 217 -0.06 -24.36 9.23
C TYR A 217 -1.08 -24.53 8.09
N ASP A 218 -1.26 -25.78 7.67
CA ASP A 218 -2.49 -26.18 7.00
C ASP A 218 -3.53 -26.31 8.12
N SER A 219 -4.13 -25.18 8.48
CA SER A 219 -5.33 -25.20 9.29
C SER A 219 -6.37 -25.91 8.43
N ASP A 220 -6.69 -27.15 8.79
CA ASP A 220 -7.75 -28.01 8.25
C ASP A 220 -9.17 -27.38 8.42
N ASP A 221 -9.24 -26.06 8.52
CA ASP A 221 -10.43 -25.22 8.68
C ASP A 221 -10.63 -24.35 7.43
N ASP A 222 -10.62 -25.00 6.26
CA ASP A 222 -11.15 -24.50 4.98
C ASP A 222 -12.69 -24.25 5.04
N ARG A 223 -13.29 -24.13 6.23
CA ARG A 223 -14.74 -24.20 6.46
C ARG A 223 -15.38 -22.91 7.00
N ARG A 224 -14.65 -21.80 7.14
CA ARG A 224 -15.24 -20.52 7.59
C ARG A 224 -14.87 -19.35 6.69
N ASP A 225 -15.47 -19.34 5.51
CA ASP A 225 -15.53 -18.19 4.60
C ASP A 225 -16.26 -16.99 5.24
N ASP A 226 -17.06 -17.22 6.30
CA ASP A 226 -17.85 -16.20 7.02
C ASP A 226 -17.02 -15.25 7.91
N SER A 227 -15.74 -15.54 8.15
CA SER A 227 -14.86 -14.81 9.10
C SER A 227 -14.55 -13.35 8.67
N TRP A 228 -14.78 -13.03 7.39
CA TRP A 228 -14.60 -11.69 6.83
C TRP A 228 -15.91 -11.07 6.32
N ALA A 229 -17.07 -11.70 6.56
CA ALA A 229 -18.38 -11.12 6.21
C ALA A 229 -18.65 -9.80 6.98
N ASP A 230 -18.16 -9.67 8.20
CA ASP A 230 -18.22 -8.42 8.99
C ASP A 230 -17.46 -7.24 8.37
N TRP A 231 -16.64 -7.47 7.34
CA TRP A 231 -16.02 -6.38 6.58
C TRP A 231 -16.92 -5.81 5.49
N ASP A 232 -17.97 -6.53 5.06
CA ASP A 232 -18.97 -5.97 4.15
C ASP A 232 -19.77 -4.87 4.86
N GLU A 233 -20.06 -5.03 6.16
CA GLU A 233 -20.73 -4.00 6.96
C GLU A 233 -19.91 -2.69 7.05
N ALA A 234 -18.58 -2.75 6.95
CA ALA A 234 -17.73 -1.55 6.95
C ALA A 234 -17.60 -0.88 5.57
N LEU A 235 -17.85 -1.60 4.48
CA LEU A 235 -17.91 -1.08 3.11
C LEU A 235 -19.28 -0.47 2.79
N GLU A 236 -20.32 -1.09 3.34
CA GLU A 236 -21.69 -0.63 3.19
C GLU A 236 -21.96 0.65 4.00
N GLU A 237 -21.16 0.97 5.02
CA GLU A 237 -21.32 2.15 5.88
C GLU A 237 -20.44 3.38 5.50
N GLU A 238 -19.95 3.47 4.26
CA GLU A 238 -19.24 4.68 3.83
C GLU A 238 -20.23 5.80 3.46
N ASN A 239 -20.19 6.89 4.24
CA ASN A 239 -21.12 8.01 4.11
C ASN A 239 -21.05 8.63 2.70
N THR A 240 -22.12 8.45 1.94
CA THR A 240 -22.19 8.77 0.52
C THR A 240 -23.07 9.99 0.28
N LYS A 241 -22.52 11.02 -0.38
CA LYS A 241 -23.24 12.26 -0.70
C LYS A 241 -24.16 12.10 -1.91
N CYS A 242 -25.36 12.68 -1.89
CA CYS A 242 -26.26 12.79 -3.05
C CYS A 242 -25.63 13.62 -4.19
N LEU A 243 -25.89 13.30 -5.46
CA LEU A 243 -25.35 14.05 -6.61
C LEU A 243 -25.89 15.48 -6.73
N PHE A 244 -27.06 15.77 -6.19
CA PHE A 244 -27.82 17.00 -6.48
C PHE A 244 -27.96 17.96 -5.28
N GLU A 245 -27.69 17.50 -4.06
CA GLU A 245 -27.87 18.28 -2.84
C GLU A 245 -26.84 17.88 -1.77
N ASP A 246 -26.83 18.59 -0.64
CA ASP A 246 -25.93 18.31 0.50
C ASP A 246 -26.51 17.28 1.48
N ALA A 247 -27.14 16.23 0.93
CA ALA A 247 -27.65 15.10 1.70
C ALA A 247 -26.61 13.96 1.70
N PHE A 248 -26.40 13.37 2.86
CA PHE A 248 -25.47 12.26 3.08
C PHE A 248 -26.22 11.02 3.55
N PHE A 249 -25.84 9.86 3.02
CA PHE A 249 -26.48 8.58 3.28
C PHE A 249 -25.44 7.59 3.79
N ASN A 250 -25.85 6.72 4.70
CA ASN A 250 -24.93 5.76 5.30
C ASN A 250 -24.33 4.78 4.28
N THR A 251 -25.02 4.53 3.15
CA THR A 251 -24.58 3.59 2.13
C THR A 251 -24.72 4.19 0.73
N ALA A 252 -23.88 3.73 -0.20
CA ALA A 252 -23.92 4.20 -1.58
C ALA A 252 -25.17 3.71 -2.33
N GLN A 253 -25.70 2.55 -1.94
CA GLN A 253 -27.00 2.05 -2.40
C GLN A 253 -28.14 2.97 -1.93
N SER A 254 -28.16 3.36 -0.66
CA SER A 254 -29.18 4.27 -0.12
C SER A 254 -29.15 5.64 -0.79
N ALA A 255 -27.96 6.16 -1.13
CA ALA A 255 -27.84 7.37 -1.94
C ALA A 255 -28.45 7.21 -3.34
N ARG A 256 -28.30 6.04 -3.98
CA ARG A 256 -28.90 5.73 -5.29
C ARG A 256 -30.42 5.64 -5.23
N ASP A 257 -30.94 4.93 -4.24
CA ASP A 257 -32.37 4.79 -4.03
C ASP A 257 -32.99 6.18 -3.82
N HIS A 258 -32.34 7.03 -3.01
CA HIS A 258 -32.75 8.42 -2.84
C HIS A 258 -32.71 9.23 -4.14
N MET A 259 -31.65 9.10 -4.95
CA MET A 259 -31.58 9.79 -6.25
C MET A 259 -32.70 9.37 -7.21
N LYS A 260 -33.07 8.10 -7.18
CA LYS A 260 -34.14 7.53 -7.99
C LYS A 260 -35.51 7.98 -7.50
N GLU A 261 -35.77 7.90 -6.20
CA GLU A 261 -37.08 8.19 -5.60
C GLU A 261 -37.36 9.70 -5.49
N THR A 262 -36.37 10.48 -5.08
CA THR A 262 -36.53 11.93 -4.82
C THR A 262 -36.28 12.76 -6.07
N HIS A 263 -35.22 12.44 -6.82
CA HIS A 263 -34.75 13.25 -7.95
C HIS A 263 -35.13 12.68 -9.32
N GLY A 264 -35.69 11.47 -9.35
CA GLY A 264 -36.05 10.79 -10.61
C GLY A 264 -34.84 10.40 -11.46
N PHE A 265 -33.65 10.31 -10.86
CA PHE A 265 -32.40 9.95 -11.54
C PHE A 265 -32.04 8.50 -11.20
N ASP A 266 -32.33 7.60 -12.13
CA ASP A 266 -31.98 6.18 -12.03
C ASP A 266 -30.61 5.94 -12.68
N LEU A 267 -29.53 6.09 -11.91
CA LEU A 267 -28.16 5.93 -12.41
C LEU A 267 -27.92 4.55 -13.05
N GLU A 268 -28.51 3.50 -12.51
CA GLU A 268 -28.39 2.13 -13.04
C GLU A 268 -29.15 1.98 -14.35
N GLY A 269 -30.40 2.45 -14.35
CA GLY A 269 -31.24 2.44 -15.54
C GLY A 269 -30.60 3.22 -16.68
N GLU A 270 -30.01 4.37 -16.38
CA GLU A 270 -29.33 5.21 -17.37
C GLU A 270 -28.01 4.62 -17.86
N ARG A 271 -27.22 4.00 -16.98
CA ARG A 271 -26.03 3.21 -17.37
C ARG A 271 -26.40 2.13 -18.38
N HIS A 272 -27.41 1.32 -18.09
CA HIS A 272 -27.87 0.27 -19.00
C HIS A 272 -28.49 0.81 -20.29
N ARG A 273 -29.28 1.89 -20.20
CA ARG A 273 -29.95 2.51 -21.37
C ARG A 273 -28.95 3.09 -22.36
N LEU A 274 -27.86 3.68 -21.86
CA LEU A 274 -26.81 4.28 -22.68
C LEU A 274 -25.67 3.31 -23.01
N GLY A 275 -25.63 2.15 -22.36
CA GLY A 275 -24.55 1.17 -22.53
C GLY A 275 -23.21 1.71 -22.01
N LEU A 276 -23.21 2.42 -20.89
CA LEU A 276 -22.00 3.02 -20.33
C LEU A 276 -21.10 1.95 -19.72
N ASP A 277 -19.82 1.97 -20.09
CA ASP A 277 -18.78 1.20 -19.40
C ASP A 277 -18.42 1.81 -18.04
N PHE A 278 -17.55 1.13 -17.29
CA PHE A 278 -17.05 1.62 -16.00
C PHE A 278 -16.51 3.07 -16.03
N TYR A 279 -15.68 3.41 -17.02
CA TYR A 279 -15.04 4.72 -17.11
C TYR A 279 -16.04 5.81 -17.49
N GLN A 280 -16.94 5.52 -18.42
CA GLN A 280 -18.02 6.41 -18.81
C GLN A 280 -18.98 6.64 -17.64
N THR A 281 -19.26 5.62 -16.83
CA THR A 281 -20.07 5.77 -15.62
C THR A 281 -19.41 6.73 -14.61
N ILE A 282 -18.09 6.61 -14.41
CA ILE A 282 -17.31 7.57 -13.60
C ILE A 282 -17.40 8.99 -14.19
N THR A 283 -17.21 9.13 -15.50
CA THR A 283 -17.29 10.41 -16.21
C THR A 283 -18.64 11.09 -15.98
N LEU A 284 -19.74 10.35 -16.07
CA LEU A 284 -21.08 10.88 -15.83
C LEU A 284 -21.25 11.37 -14.40
N ILE A 285 -20.86 10.56 -13.41
CA ILE A 285 -20.96 10.91 -11.99
C ILE A 285 -20.17 12.20 -11.70
N ASN A 286 -18.91 12.25 -12.12
CA ASN A 286 -18.03 13.41 -11.93
C ASN A 286 -18.54 14.65 -12.67
N TYR A 287 -19.08 14.49 -13.88
CA TYR A 287 -19.71 15.58 -14.60
C TYR A 287 -20.89 16.16 -13.81
N VAL A 288 -21.81 15.32 -13.35
CA VAL A 288 -22.98 15.76 -12.56
C VAL A 288 -22.53 16.47 -11.28
N ARG A 289 -21.58 15.89 -10.53
CA ARG A 289 -20.97 16.52 -9.35
C ARG A 289 -20.45 17.92 -9.65
N ARG A 290 -19.69 18.07 -10.74
CA ARG A 290 -19.13 19.35 -11.16
C ARG A 290 -20.23 20.36 -11.51
N GLN A 291 -21.27 19.95 -12.23
CA GLN A 291 -22.38 20.84 -12.59
C GLN A 291 -23.16 21.29 -11.34
N THR A 292 -23.43 20.39 -10.40
CA THR A 292 -24.05 20.71 -9.11
C THR A 292 -23.20 21.73 -8.33
N MET A 293 -21.87 21.53 -8.26
CA MET A 293 -20.97 22.50 -7.63
C MET A 293 -20.98 23.87 -8.31
N LEU A 294 -21.16 23.92 -9.64
CA LEU A 294 -21.24 25.17 -10.40
C LEU A 294 -22.64 25.82 -10.37
N GLY A 295 -23.63 25.17 -9.74
CA GLY A 295 -25.02 25.66 -9.73
C GLY A 295 -25.67 25.63 -11.12
N VAL A 296 -25.32 24.62 -11.93
CA VAL A 296 -25.81 24.42 -13.29
C VAL A 296 -26.53 23.08 -13.36
N CYS A 297 -27.69 23.03 -14.02
CA CYS A 297 -28.35 21.76 -14.30
C CYS A 297 -27.51 20.93 -15.28
N PHE A 298 -27.16 19.70 -14.90
CA PHE A 298 -26.38 18.78 -15.74
C PHE A 298 -27.05 18.42 -17.06
N SER A 299 -28.39 18.47 -17.11
CA SER A 299 -29.17 18.06 -18.28
C SER A 299 -29.41 19.20 -19.27
N CYS A 300 -29.99 20.31 -18.80
CA CYS A 300 -30.42 21.42 -19.65
C CYS A 300 -29.49 22.64 -19.62
N LEU A 301 -28.42 22.59 -18.81
CA LEU A 301 -27.44 23.66 -18.64
C LEU A 301 -28.02 24.99 -18.11
N THR A 302 -29.26 24.99 -17.62
CA THR A 302 -29.85 26.16 -16.94
C THR A 302 -29.03 26.46 -15.69
N ARG A 303 -28.66 27.72 -15.50
CA ARG A 303 -27.94 28.17 -14.31
C ARG A 303 -28.92 28.62 -13.24
N ARG A 304 -28.54 28.46 -11.97
CA ARG A 304 -29.24 29.06 -10.85
C ARG A 304 -29.42 30.57 -11.09
N PRO A 305 -30.63 31.13 -10.91
CA PRO A 305 -30.85 32.57 -10.98
C PRO A 305 -29.98 33.28 -9.95
N GLN A 306 -29.22 34.30 -10.39
CA GLN A 306 -28.51 35.19 -9.46
C GLN A 306 -29.53 36.10 -8.80
N THR A 307 -29.83 35.89 -7.52
CA THR A 307 -30.49 36.90 -6.70
C THR A 307 -29.49 38.02 -6.42
N VAL A 308 -29.94 39.27 -6.56
CA VAL A 308 -29.12 40.49 -6.41
C VAL A 308 -28.84 40.88 -4.97
N ASP A 309 -29.34 40.11 -4.00
CA ASP A 309 -29.05 40.32 -2.59
C ASP A 309 -27.94 39.35 -2.16
N ASN A 310 -26.78 39.94 -1.90
CA ASN A 310 -25.62 39.26 -1.36
C ASN A 310 -25.97 38.67 0.01
N MET A 311 -25.57 37.40 0.23
CA MET A 311 -25.55 36.64 1.50
C MET A 311 -26.71 35.68 1.79
N GLU A 312 -27.01 34.73 0.89
CA GLU A 312 -27.73 33.51 1.26
C GLU A 312 -26.97 32.25 0.77
N GLU A 313 -26.96 31.24 1.63
CA GLU A 313 -25.86 30.32 1.94
C GLU A 313 -25.71 29.12 0.98
N GLU A 314 -24.67 28.29 1.19
CA GLU A 314 -24.39 27.07 0.40
C GLU A 314 -25.57 26.08 0.36
N GLU A 315 -26.45 26.09 1.37
CA GLU A 315 -27.66 25.27 1.48
C GLU A 315 -28.64 25.49 0.31
N GLU A 316 -28.80 26.73 -0.18
CA GLU A 316 -29.75 27.03 -1.27
C GLU A 316 -29.29 26.51 -2.65
N ARG A 317 -28.00 26.13 -2.81
CA ARG A 317 -27.47 25.65 -4.09
C ARG A 317 -28.05 24.29 -4.45
N GLY A 318 -28.15 23.38 -3.48
CA GLY A 318 -28.78 22.08 -3.65
C GLY A 318 -30.28 22.21 -3.86
N GLU A 319 -30.94 23.02 -3.04
CA GLU A 319 -32.39 23.21 -3.08
C GLU A 319 -32.90 23.72 -4.43
N TRP A 320 -32.20 24.68 -5.05
CA TRP A 320 -32.56 25.15 -6.39
C TRP A 320 -32.52 24.02 -7.43
N LEU A 321 -31.45 23.23 -7.43
CA LEU A 321 -31.27 22.16 -8.42
C LEU A 321 -32.35 21.10 -8.23
N VAL A 322 -32.59 20.66 -6.99
CA VAL A 322 -33.66 19.71 -6.66
C VAL A 322 -35.02 20.21 -7.14
N LYS A 323 -35.35 21.47 -6.87
CA LYS A 323 -36.60 22.10 -7.34
C LYS A 323 -36.67 22.12 -8.87
N HIS A 324 -35.58 22.53 -9.54
CA HIS A 324 -35.51 22.56 -10.99
C HIS A 324 -35.67 21.18 -11.62
N LEU A 325 -35.02 20.14 -11.08
CA LEU A 325 -35.13 18.77 -11.57
C LEU A 325 -36.57 18.26 -11.49
N ARG A 326 -37.28 18.57 -10.40
CA ARG A 326 -38.68 18.21 -10.19
C ARG A 326 -39.65 18.94 -11.12
N GLU A 327 -39.48 20.25 -11.29
CA GLU A 327 -40.39 21.08 -12.11
C GLU A 327 -40.16 20.90 -13.62
N SER A 328 -38.91 20.71 -14.05
CA SER A 328 -38.52 20.63 -15.47
C SER A 328 -38.39 19.19 -15.98
N GLY A 329 -38.50 18.20 -15.09
CA GLY A 329 -38.29 16.78 -15.41
C GLY A 329 -36.89 16.51 -15.96
N CYS A 330 -35.89 17.26 -15.49
CA CYS A 330 -34.49 17.14 -15.93
C CYS A 330 -33.76 15.99 -15.24
N GLY A 331 -34.27 15.51 -14.09
CA GLY A 331 -33.67 14.40 -13.35
C GLY A 331 -33.58 13.10 -14.16
N ALA A 332 -34.57 12.83 -15.02
CA ALA A 332 -34.59 11.64 -15.88
C ALA A 332 -33.91 11.83 -17.26
N LYS A 333 -33.24 12.96 -17.49
CA LYS A 333 -32.68 13.32 -18.81
C LYS A 333 -31.16 13.39 -18.75
N VAL A 334 -30.50 12.27 -19.00
CA VAL A 334 -29.03 12.25 -19.13
C VAL A 334 -28.60 12.91 -20.45
N PRO A 335 -27.52 13.72 -20.45
CA PRO A 335 -26.96 14.28 -21.68
C PRO A 335 -26.64 13.21 -22.73
N SER A 336 -26.77 13.58 -24.01
CA SER A 336 -26.45 12.69 -25.13
C SER A 336 -24.98 12.25 -25.11
N MET A 337 -24.69 11.03 -25.59
CA MET A 337 -23.32 10.51 -25.79
C MET A 337 -22.47 11.37 -26.75
N GLU A 338 -23.13 12.20 -27.56
CA GLU A 338 -22.46 13.11 -28.50
C GLU A 338 -21.93 14.39 -27.83
N THR A 339 -22.24 14.62 -26.56
CA THR A 339 -21.79 15.83 -25.85
C THR A 339 -20.29 15.79 -25.54
N ASP A 340 -19.64 16.95 -25.62
CA ASP A 340 -18.18 17.04 -25.58
C ASP A 340 -17.56 16.62 -24.23
N PHE A 341 -18.31 16.68 -23.12
CA PHE A 341 -17.76 16.36 -21.80
C PHE A 341 -17.37 14.88 -21.65
N TRP A 342 -17.97 13.97 -22.43
CA TRP A 342 -17.60 12.55 -22.44
C TRP A 342 -16.14 12.32 -22.87
N LYS A 343 -15.59 13.23 -23.67
CA LYS A 343 -14.20 13.16 -24.17
C LYS A 343 -13.21 13.92 -23.29
N ASP A 344 -13.70 14.65 -22.28
CA ASP A 344 -12.87 15.51 -21.45
C ASP A 344 -12.23 14.69 -20.32
N PRO A 345 -10.90 14.51 -20.32
CA PRO A 345 -10.21 13.68 -19.33
C PRO A 345 -10.37 14.20 -17.89
N GLN A 346 -10.75 15.47 -17.70
CA GLN A 346 -10.92 16.03 -16.36
C GLN A 346 -12.01 15.30 -15.54
N PHE A 347 -12.99 14.69 -16.21
CA PHE A 347 -14.08 13.97 -15.56
C PHE A 347 -13.75 12.49 -15.27
N LEU A 348 -12.58 12.00 -15.69
CA LEU A 348 -12.06 10.71 -15.23
C LEU A 348 -11.40 10.80 -13.85
N LEU A 349 -11.10 12.03 -13.40
CA LEU A 349 -10.54 12.28 -12.08
C LEU A 349 -11.67 12.51 -11.06
N PRO A 350 -11.62 11.90 -9.87
CA PRO A 350 -12.62 12.10 -8.83
C PRO A 350 -12.79 13.58 -8.47
N ILE A 351 -14.03 14.08 -8.50
CA ILE A 351 -14.36 15.44 -8.06
C ILE A 351 -14.46 15.54 -6.53
N LEU A 352 -14.88 14.45 -5.88
CA LEU A 352 -14.84 14.29 -4.43
C LEU A 352 -13.78 13.23 -4.07
N GLU A 353 -13.00 13.52 -3.02
CA GLU A 353 -12.05 12.55 -2.48
C GLU A 353 -12.79 11.35 -1.89
N ASN A 354 -12.36 10.14 -2.23
CA ASN A 354 -12.94 8.88 -1.76
C ASN A 354 -14.46 8.72 -2.04
N ASP A 355 -14.97 9.22 -3.17
CA ASP A 355 -16.41 9.14 -3.51
C ASP A 355 -16.90 7.66 -3.62
N PRO A 356 -17.73 7.16 -2.69
CA PRO A 356 -18.17 5.78 -2.73
C PRO A 356 -19.04 5.45 -3.96
N LEU A 357 -19.69 6.43 -4.59
CA LEU A 357 -20.51 6.21 -5.80
C LEU A 357 -19.68 5.72 -6.99
N LEU A 358 -18.39 6.07 -7.06
CA LEU A 358 -17.50 5.65 -8.16
C LEU A 358 -17.12 4.17 -8.07
N MET A 359 -17.32 3.55 -6.91
CA MET A 359 -16.84 2.19 -6.63
C MET A 359 -17.87 1.09 -6.90
N ILE A 360 -19.17 1.44 -6.99
CA ILE A 360 -20.27 0.46 -7.01
C ILE A 360 -20.30 -0.37 -8.31
N PHE A 361 -19.90 0.22 -9.44
CA PHE A 361 -20.12 -0.39 -10.76
C PHE A 361 -18.92 -1.17 -11.31
N GLY A 362 -17.76 -1.10 -10.66
CA GLY A 362 -16.54 -1.79 -11.11
C GLY A 362 -16.55 -3.32 -10.92
N GLU A 363 -17.70 -3.90 -10.52
CA GLU A 363 -17.81 -5.32 -10.19
C GLU A 363 -18.35 -6.18 -11.35
N GLU A 364 -19.10 -5.60 -12.28
CA GLU A 364 -19.86 -6.36 -13.30
C GLU A 364 -19.11 -6.58 -14.62
N GLU A 365 -18.07 -5.80 -14.91
CA GLU A 365 -17.38 -5.81 -16.22
C GLU A 365 -15.98 -6.45 -16.19
N SER A 366 -15.55 -7.06 -15.07
CA SER A 366 -14.20 -7.64 -14.95
C SER A 366 -14.06 -9.10 -15.38
N ASP A 367 -15.03 -9.62 -16.13
CA ASP A 367 -14.89 -10.92 -16.80
C ASP A 367 -14.21 -10.68 -18.16
N ASP A 368 -12.95 -11.10 -18.22
CA ASP A 368 -12.08 -11.27 -19.40
C ASP A 368 -11.55 -10.02 -20.11
N GLU A 369 -10.40 -9.50 -19.65
CA GLU A 369 -9.34 -9.09 -20.59
C GLU A 369 -7.96 -9.65 -20.17
N PRO A 370 -7.22 -10.28 -21.10
CA PRO A 370 -5.86 -10.77 -20.86
C PRO A 370 -4.88 -9.61 -20.77
N GLU A 371 -3.85 -9.78 -19.94
CA GLU A 371 -2.72 -8.85 -19.78
C GLU A 371 -2.15 -8.39 -21.14
N GLY A 372 -2.51 -7.17 -21.54
CA GLY A 372 -1.92 -6.44 -22.66
C GLY A 372 -1.52 -5.05 -22.19
N GLY A 373 -0.24 -4.89 -21.83
CA GLY A 373 0.30 -3.61 -21.37
C GLY A 373 0.19 -2.53 -22.45
N ILE A 374 -0.53 -1.46 -22.13
CA ILE A 374 -0.51 -0.23 -22.94
C ILE A 374 0.66 0.61 -22.43
N ALA A 375 1.72 0.65 -23.24
CA ALA A 375 2.87 1.52 -23.04
C ALA A 375 2.44 2.99 -23.16
N PHE A 376 2.67 3.77 -22.11
CA PHE A 376 2.62 5.22 -22.18
C PHE A 376 3.82 5.70 -23.01
N GLU A 377 3.58 5.95 -24.29
CA GLU A 377 4.55 6.59 -25.18
C GLU A 377 4.63 8.08 -24.82
N LYS A 378 5.84 8.55 -24.52
CA LYS A 378 6.16 9.94 -24.19
C LYS A 378 5.77 10.84 -25.36
N LEU A 379 4.84 11.78 -25.14
CA LEU A 379 4.72 12.97 -25.98
C LEU A 379 6.01 13.80 -25.85
N SER A 380 6.88 13.71 -26.83
CA SER A 380 7.90 14.72 -27.10
C SER A 380 7.26 15.89 -27.84
N LEU A 381 7.26 17.05 -27.21
CA LEU A 381 7.00 18.34 -27.84
C LEU A 381 8.02 18.56 -28.97
N SER A 382 7.50 18.70 -30.19
CA SER A 382 8.21 19.21 -31.34
C SER A 382 8.10 20.74 -31.32
N ASP A 383 9.21 21.43 -31.05
CA ASP A 383 9.36 22.83 -31.43
C ASP A 383 10.09 22.92 -32.77
N HIS A 384 9.48 23.70 -33.64
CA HIS A 384 9.78 23.92 -35.04
C HIS A 384 10.40 25.32 -35.14
N GLU A 385 11.71 25.42 -35.39
CA GLU A 385 12.40 26.62 -35.89
C GLU A 385 13.52 26.10 -36.82
N SER A 386 13.29 26.04 -38.13
CA SER A 386 13.40 27.11 -39.15
C SER A 386 14.76 27.03 -39.85
N ASP A 387 14.68 26.83 -41.17
CA ASP A 387 15.53 27.31 -42.25
C ASP A 387 17.03 27.49 -41.99
N ASP A 388 17.86 26.76 -42.74
CA ASP A 388 18.71 27.38 -43.76
C ASP A 388 19.42 26.29 -44.61
N GLU A 389 19.14 26.40 -45.90
CA GLU A 389 20.03 26.35 -47.07
C GLU A 389 21.25 25.38 -47.16
N ASP A 390 21.39 24.91 -48.40
CA ASP A 390 22.61 24.55 -49.12
C ASP A 390 23.06 23.08 -49.25
N GLU A 391 22.81 22.61 -50.48
CA GLU A 391 23.81 22.13 -51.44
C GLU A 391 24.59 20.83 -51.16
N ASP A 392 24.30 19.90 -52.06
CA ASP A 392 25.26 19.19 -52.90
C ASP A 392 25.77 17.77 -52.57
N GLU A 393 25.70 17.00 -53.67
CA GLU A 393 26.58 15.94 -54.14
C GLU A 393 26.58 14.54 -53.46
N ILE A 394 25.89 13.63 -54.16
CA ILE A 394 26.47 12.45 -54.84
C ILE A 394 27.71 11.81 -54.17
N ILE A 395 27.52 10.61 -53.59
CA ILE A 395 28.02 9.27 -54.02
C ILE A 395 27.68 8.26 -52.93
#